data_AF-A0A642V760-F1
#
_entry.id   AF-A0A642V760-F1
#
_cell.length_a   1.000
_cell.length_b   1.000
_cell.length_c   1.000
_cell.angle_alpha   90.00
_cell.angle_beta   90.00
_cell.angle_gamma   90.00
#
_symmetry.space_group_name_H-M   'P 1'
#
loop_
_entity.id
_entity.type
_entity.pdbx_description
1 polymer ?
#
loop_
_entity_poly.entity_id
_entity_poly.type
_entity_poly.pdbx_seq_one_letter_code
_entity_poly.pdbx_strand_id
1 'polypeptide(L)'
;MWRSMSSGGLIFDRKGIDEGFYYADSERPVVSDLEFPEEHVDGLPYRAEVVAHVRLMEAFYNLRREVEEKDGVFGLCDGLEFPDPAPDVYGRVPTKEETVREARWGLYVQRAVERYERWWENVVLRLGDEDGQRALLVQDVEQGSEYFRTWAQRTDYKHTMQEEMLPPLDVLMVWHAHMLNPHAYAEDCARQGAGHVWAAGMPWDLVHHALGADHQYYPSPGAVAFFEANVGRKWDNVDDPLTKKLECVRCGCLIKVPWFNIQLSDSSGGGLRARHDEMSYGHWGMRVRCGNCRVLYTHDVLRVLKFQRDLEHFFERGLALPGCVLRDEDATLAPPLWDRVAVYRVMGSQRLRAQVRTFVMSREELHINDVKYLLTRHRQRHRLEPRETRYVDKITRRYWDNNSIFSVELTGAVARLSEFIVQIHRRGWAHQHLSGFSRMLSRYKGFIGLHDAATNLEDELYVPTEDVDLVWHTHQLKPQQYYWYSVEHTAHGRFIEHRDKVEETMLSEAFIRTSQKYEHKYQRPYSLCPCWYCMATREAAHLPTAPLPDRNCGHISAHCAIMSASTCSLKKKQQYAAKLQSLYDTALHKQRKQTKNIAPQTHPKDIPITEYPYSSFQLNRQFWGTYN
;
A
#
# COMPACT_ATOMS: atom_id res chain seq x y z
N MET A 1 33.05 21.09 61.20
CA MET A 1 32.66 19.87 60.46
C MET A 1 32.16 20.29 59.08
N TRP A 2 32.87 19.84 58.03
CA TRP A 2 32.63 19.83 56.58
C TRP A 2 31.17 19.92 56.09
N ARG A 3 30.79 20.36 54.87
CA ARG A 3 31.29 21.16 53.74
C ARG A 3 30.02 21.41 52.87
N SER A 4 30.03 22.43 52.03
CA SER A 4 28.99 22.74 51.02
C SER A 4 28.66 21.54 50.09
N MET A 5 27.39 21.37 49.72
CA MET A 5 26.94 20.48 48.63
C MET A 5 26.38 21.30 47.47
N SER A 6 26.96 21.08 46.30
CA SER A 6 26.51 21.42 44.95
C SER A 6 26.16 20.13 44.19
N SER A 7 25.31 20.26 43.16
CA SER A 7 25.12 19.37 41.98
C SER A 7 24.60 17.94 42.17
N GLY A 8 23.61 17.57 41.34
CA GLY A 8 23.21 16.17 41.09
C GLY A 8 21.89 16.03 40.33
N GLY A 9 21.92 16.14 39.00
CA GLY A 9 20.82 15.69 38.14
C GLY A 9 20.72 14.17 38.15
N LEU A 10 19.50 13.64 38.19
CA LEU A 10 19.25 12.21 38.11
C LEU A 10 19.34 11.74 36.66
N ILE A 11 20.52 11.25 36.31
CA ILE A 11 20.77 10.33 35.19
C ILE A 11 20.02 9.03 35.53
N PHE A 12 19.03 8.65 34.73
CA PHE A 12 18.48 7.30 34.79
C PHE A 12 19.51 6.34 34.17
N ASP A 13 20.21 5.62 35.04
CA ASP A 13 21.21 4.61 34.69
C ASP A 13 20.53 3.42 33.99
N ARG A 14 21.09 3.03 32.85
CA ARG A 14 20.56 2.10 31.86
C ARG A 14 20.92 0.64 32.21
N LYS A 15 20.85 0.25 33.49
CA LYS A 15 21.46 -1.00 34.01
C LYS A 15 20.52 -1.95 34.76
N GLY A 16 19.21 -1.90 34.48
CA GLY A 16 18.21 -2.71 35.21
C GLY A 16 17.45 -3.78 34.41
N ILE A 17 17.76 -4.01 33.13
CA ILE A 17 17.00 -4.95 32.26
C ILE A 17 17.95 -5.94 31.58
N ASP A 18 18.98 -6.43 32.29
CA ASP A 18 20.01 -7.33 31.72
C ASP A 18 20.26 -8.60 32.53
N GLU A 19 19.31 -9.02 33.38
CA GLU A 19 19.41 -10.31 34.07
C GLU A 19 18.19 -11.19 33.82
N GLY A 20 18.35 -12.19 32.95
CA GLY A 20 17.68 -13.47 33.14
C GLY A 20 16.84 -14.07 32.01
N PHE A 21 17.30 -14.06 30.75
CA PHE A 21 17.01 -15.14 29.78
C PHE A 21 18.16 -15.26 28.76
N TYR A 22 19.31 -15.80 29.21
CA TYR A 22 20.34 -16.28 28.30
C TYR A 22 19.84 -17.57 27.62
N TYR A 23 19.15 -17.42 26.50
CA TYR A 23 19.15 -18.46 25.48
C TYR A 23 20.41 -18.28 24.64
N ALA A 24 21.16 -19.36 24.44
CA ALA A 24 22.44 -19.35 23.75
C ALA A 24 22.34 -18.59 22.41
N ASP A 25 23.28 -17.66 22.19
CA ASP A 25 23.47 -16.90 20.95
C ASP A 25 23.78 -17.77 19.70
N SER A 26 23.67 -19.10 19.79
CA SER A 26 24.06 -20.06 18.76
C SER A 26 23.01 -20.30 17.66
N GLU A 27 21.84 -19.64 17.71
CA GLU A 27 20.81 -19.72 16.67
C GLU A 27 20.20 -18.36 16.30
N ARG A 28 20.96 -17.26 16.43
CA ARG A 28 20.66 -16.08 15.59
C ARG A 28 21.22 -16.41 14.21
N PRO A 29 20.39 -16.63 13.17
CA PRO A 29 20.94 -16.57 11.83
C PRO A 29 21.52 -15.17 11.69
N VAL A 30 22.81 -15.08 11.41
CA VAL A 30 23.39 -13.81 10.99
C VAL A 30 22.58 -13.41 9.76
N VAL A 31 21.92 -12.26 9.83
CA VAL A 31 21.02 -11.72 8.80
C VAL A 31 21.75 -11.52 7.45
N SER A 32 23.07 -11.72 7.40
CA SER A 32 23.89 -11.69 6.20
C SER A 32 23.64 -12.86 5.24
N ASP A 33 23.20 -14.03 5.71
CA ASP A 33 23.21 -15.27 4.91
C ASP A 33 21.78 -15.75 4.58
N LEU A 34 20.94 -14.85 4.06
CA LEU A 34 19.66 -15.24 3.48
C LEU A 34 19.89 -15.73 2.06
N GLU A 35 19.69 -17.02 1.82
CA GLU A 35 19.66 -17.56 0.47
C GLU A 35 18.28 -17.31 -0.16
N PHE A 36 18.28 -16.81 -1.39
CA PHE A 36 17.08 -16.61 -2.23
C PHE A 36 17.12 -17.59 -3.39
N PRO A 37 16.47 -18.78 -3.28
CA PRO A 37 16.50 -19.77 -4.35
C PRO A 37 15.79 -19.26 -5.62
N GLU A 38 16.37 -19.53 -6.78
CA GLU A 38 15.78 -19.18 -8.09
C GLU A 38 14.55 -20.05 -8.44
N GLU A 39 14.53 -21.31 -8.03
CA GLU A 39 13.42 -22.24 -8.31
C GLU A 39 12.39 -22.23 -7.19
N HIS A 40 11.10 -22.17 -7.53
CA HIS A 40 9.97 -22.23 -6.60
C HIS A 40 9.26 -23.57 -6.66
N VAL A 41 9.43 -24.40 -5.62
CA VAL A 41 8.90 -25.77 -5.61
C VAL A 41 7.39 -25.83 -5.42
N ASP A 42 6.78 -24.87 -4.72
CA ASP A 42 5.36 -24.91 -4.33
C ASP A 42 4.56 -23.63 -4.63
N GLY A 43 5.14 -22.69 -5.37
CA GLY A 43 4.46 -21.44 -5.74
C GLY A 43 4.23 -20.46 -4.57
N LEU A 44 4.77 -20.72 -3.38
CA LEU A 44 4.67 -19.84 -2.20
C LEU A 44 5.94 -19.00 -2.01
N PRO A 45 5.87 -17.88 -1.27
CA PRO A 45 7.05 -17.10 -0.92
C PRO A 45 7.98 -17.88 0.02
N TYR A 46 9.28 -17.66 -0.14
CA TYR A 46 10.28 -18.25 0.75
C TYR A 46 10.35 -17.52 2.08
N ARG A 47 10.77 -18.25 3.13
CA ARG A 47 10.99 -17.66 4.46
C ARG A 47 11.98 -16.50 4.42
N ALA A 48 13.06 -16.61 3.62
CA ALA A 48 14.04 -15.55 3.43
C ALA A 48 13.39 -14.25 2.89
N GLU A 49 12.43 -14.37 2.00
CA GLU A 49 11.72 -13.23 1.40
C GLU A 49 10.82 -12.55 2.41
N VAL A 50 10.13 -13.32 3.28
CA VAL A 50 9.33 -12.75 4.37
C VAL A 50 10.24 -11.99 5.35
N VAL A 51 11.42 -12.51 5.65
CA VAL A 51 12.41 -11.82 6.51
C VAL A 51 12.92 -10.54 5.84
N ALA A 52 13.36 -10.61 4.59
CA ALA A 52 13.82 -9.45 3.82
C ALA A 52 12.71 -8.37 3.70
N HIS A 53 11.46 -8.80 3.52
CA HIS A 53 10.32 -7.92 3.50
C HIS A 53 10.10 -7.20 4.83
N VAL A 54 10.20 -7.89 5.97
CA VAL A 54 10.13 -7.22 7.29
C VAL A 54 11.26 -6.20 7.45
N ARG A 55 12.50 -6.52 7.03
CA ARG A 55 13.61 -5.55 7.06
C ARG A 55 13.32 -4.31 6.22
N LEU A 56 12.73 -4.49 5.03
CA LEU A 56 12.33 -3.38 4.17
C LEU A 56 11.21 -2.54 4.81
N MET A 57 10.26 -3.15 5.51
CA MET A 57 9.21 -2.42 6.25
C MET A 57 9.81 -1.57 7.38
N GLU A 58 10.81 -2.07 8.11
CA GLU A 58 11.54 -1.27 9.10
C GLU A 58 12.29 -0.09 8.47
N ALA A 59 12.88 -0.27 7.28
CA ALA A 59 13.51 0.82 6.55
C ALA A 59 12.50 1.91 6.16
N PHE A 60 11.30 1.53 5.70
CA PHE A 60 10.22 2.49 5.42
C PHE A 60 9.71 3.18 6.69
N TYR A 61 9.67 2.47 7.82
CA TYR A 61 9.33 3.05 9.12
C TYR A 61 10.33 4.13 9.54
N ASN A 62 11.64 3.83 9.44
CA ASN A 62 12.71 4.76 9.74
C ASN A 62 12.66 5.98 8.81
N LEU A 63 12.45 5.77 7.51
CA LEU A 63 12.30 6.86 6.54
C LEU A 63 11.18 7.83 6.92
N ARG A 64 10.01 7.30 7.29
CA ARG A 64 8.87 8.12 7.72
C ARG A 64 9.23 8.95 8.95
N ARG A 65 9.84 8.32 9.96
CA ARG A 65 10.27 9.02 11.18
C ARG A 65 11.27 10.12 10.90
N GLU A 66 12.28 9.86 10.08
CA GLU A 66 13.29 10.86 9.72
C GLU A 66 12.66 12.08 9.04
N VAL A 67 11.72 11.89 8.13
CA VAL A 67 10.99 12.99 7.46
C VAL A 67 10.09 13.75 8.45
N GLU A 68 9.37 13.03 9.31
CA GLU A 68 8.50 13.61 10.34
C GLU A 68 9.28 14.31 11.47
N GLU A 69 10.53 13.95 11.73
CA GLU A 69 11.34 14.57 12.78
C GLU A 69 12.21 15.73 12.24
N LYS A 70 12.46 15.80 10.93
CA LYS A 70 13.27 16.84 10.30
C LYS A 70 12.50 18.16 10.14
N ASP A 71 12.60 19.02 11.15
CA ASP A 71 11.94 20.33 11.21
C ASP A 71 12.30 21.24 10.01
N GLY A 72 11.31 21.99 9.51
CA GLY A 72 11.48 22.98 8.43
C GLY A 72 11.58 22.40 7.01
N VAL A 73 11.56 21.09 6.84
CA VAL A 73 11.56 20.47 5.50
C VAL A 73 10.33 20.91 4.72
N PHE A 74 10.54 21.33 3.46
CA PHE A 74 9.51 21.93 2.60
C PHE A 74 8.90 23.24 3.12
N GLY A 75 9.52 23.89 4.12
CA GLY A 75 8.98 25.07 4.78
C GLY A 75 7.91 24.75 5.85
N LEU A 76 7.76 23.48 6.22
CA LEU A 76 6.83 23.03 7.26
C LEU A 76 7.56 22.92 8.60
N CYS A 77 7.43 23.96 9.44
CA CYS A 77 8.06 24.02 10.76
C CYS A 77 7.09 23.59 11.88
N ASP A 78 7.57 22.93 12.93
CA ASP A 78 6.73 22.41 14.04
C ASP A 78 5.92 23.51 14.76
N GLY A 79 6.33 24.77 14.66
CA GLY A 79 5.59 25.93 15.21
C GLY A 79 4.44 26.46 14.35
N LEU A 80 4.14 25.85 13.19
CA LEU A 80 3.07 26.31 12.30
C LEU A 80 1.68 25.91 12.80
N GLU A 81 0.74 26.86 12.77
CA GLU A 81 -0.66 26.59 13.10
C GLU A 81 -1.50 26.37 11.85
N PHE A 82 -1.92 25.12 11.64
CA PHE A 82 -2.95 24.76 10.66
C PHE A 82 -4.37 24.93 11.24
N PRO A 83 -5.42 24.98 10.40
CA PRO A 83 -6.81 24.91 10.88
C PRO A 83 -7.01 23.68 11.78
N ASP A 84 -7.85 23.83 12.81
CA ASP A 84 -8.04 22.78 13.82
C ASP A 84 -8.30 21.42 13.15
N PRO A 85 -7.45 20.41 13.40
CA PRO A 85 -7.60 19.10 12.81
C PRO A 85 -8.92 18.48 13.27
N ALA A 86 -9.57 17.75 12.37
CA ALA A 86 -10.71 16.93 12.77
C ALA A 86 -10.23 15.91 13.82
N PRO A 87 -11.04 15.61 14.84
CA PRO A 87 -10.74 14.49 15.73
C PRO A 87 -10.60 13.21 14.90
N ASP A 88 -9.65 12.36 15.27
CA ASP A 88 -9.53 11.05 14.63
C ASP A 88 -10.78 10.19 14.87
N VAL A 89 -10.74 9.03 14.25
CA VAL A 89 -11.60 7.88 14.49
C VAL A 89 -11.90 7.58 15.98
N TYR A 90 -11.02 7.95 16.91
CA TYR A 90 -11.14 7.70 18.36
C TYR A 90 -11.61 8.93 19.16
N GLY A 91 -11.89 10.05 18.50
CA GLY A 91 -12.23 11.30 19.15
C GLY A 91 -11.02 12.06 19.71
N ARG A 92 -9.79 11.60 19.44
CA ARG A 92 -8.55 12.29 19.81
C ARG A 92 -8.25 13.36 18.77
N VAL A 93 -8.09 14.58 19.23
CA VAL A 93 -7.61 15.68 18.38
C VAL A 93 -6.08 15.59 18.37
N PRO A 94 -5.45 15.50 17.18
CA PRO A 94 -3.99 15.46 17.10
C PRO A 94 -3.42 16.80 17.54
N THR A 95 -2.20 16.77 18.06
CA THR A 95 -1.52 18.01 18.43
C THR A 95 -1.18 18.82 17.18
N LYS A 96 -0.90 20.11 17.36
CA LYS A 96 -0.44 20.98 16.26
C LYS A 96 0.85 20.43 15.63
N GLU A 97 1.78 19.95 16.45
CA GLU A 97 3.02 19.32 16.00
C GLU A 97 2.76 18.05 15.17
N GLU A 98 1.91 17.13 15.65
CA GLU A 98 1.53 15.92 14.91
C GLU A 98 0.92 16.25 13.53
N THR A 99 0.15 17.32 13.49
CA THR A 99 -0.50 17.82 12.26
C THR A 99 0.53 18.29 11.23
N VAL A 100 1.55 19.03 11.67
CA VAL A 100 2.66 19.48 10.79
C VAL A 100 3.49 18.30 10.30
N ARG A 101 3.76 17.32 11.17
CA ARG A 101 4.53 16.11 10.83
C ARG A 101 3.84 15.28 9.76
N GLU A 102 2.55 15.03 9.93
CA GLU A 102 1.75 14.32 8.93
C GLU A 102 1.65 15.12 7.62
N ALA A 103 1.59 16.45 7.68
CA ALA A 103 1.69 17.28 6.48
C ALA A 103 3.04 17.10 5.76
N ARG A 104 4.17 17.08 6.50
CA ARG A 104 5.50 16.81 5.93
C ARG A 104 5.55 15.45 5.24
N TRP A 105 5.06 14.40 5.91
CA TRP A 105 4.98 13.06 5.34
C TRP A 105 4.10 13.00 4.09
N GLY A 106 2.89 13.58 4.12
CA GLY A 106 1.98 13.60 2.98
C GLY A 106 2.57 14.30 1.75
N LEU A 107 3.30 15.41 1.95
CA LEU A 107 3.99 16.09 0.86
C LEU A 107 5.17 15.27 0.33
N TYR A 108 5.94 14.64 1.22
CA TYR A 108 7.04 13.74 0.85
C TYR A 108 6.55 12.60 -0.05
N VAL A 109 5.44 11.96 0.32
CA VAL A 109 4.82 10.87 -0.45
C VAL A 109 4.34 11.34 -1.82
N GLN A 110 3.68 12.50 -1.93
CA GLN A 110 3.26 13.04 -3.23
C GLN A 110 4.43 13.28 -4.18
N ARG A 111 5.57 13.75 -3.63
CA ARG A 111 6.81 13.92 -4.40
C ARG A 111 7.41 12.57 -4.78
N ALA A 112 7.40 11.60 -3.88
CA ALA A 112 7.86 10.23 -4.15
C ALA A 112 7.06 9.57 -5.28
N VAL A 113 5.74 9.79 -5.35
CA VAL A 113 4.89 9.28 -6.44
C VAL A 113 5.31 9.87 -7.80
N GLU A 114 5.63 11.17 -7.88
CA GLU A 114 6.19 11.74 -9.13
C GLU A 114 7.57 11.14 -9.47
N ARG A 115 8.42 10.94 -8.45
CA ARG A 115 9.75 10.34 -8.66
C ARG A 115 9.61 8.89 -9.18
N TYR A 116 8.64 8.13 -8.66
CA TYR A 116 8.30 6.79 -9.14
C TYR A 116 7.76 6.80 -10.58
N GLU A 117 6.85 7.70 -10.92
CA GLU A 117 6.35 7.84 -12.30
C GLU A 117 7.49 8.11 -13.29
N ARG A 118 8.42 9.00 -12.94
CA ARG A 118 9.60 9.28 -13.77
C ARG A 118 10.57 8.10 -13.85
N TRP A 119 10.81 7.41 -12.75
CA TRP A 119 11.66 6.20 -12.73
C TRP A 119 11.04 5.10 -13.59
N TRP A 120 9.73 4.91 -13.50
CA TRP A 120 9.00 3.95 -14.33
C TRP A 120 9.16 4.27 -15.82
N GLU A 121 8.90 5.52 -16.25
CA GLU A 121 9.01 5.92 -17.65
C GLU A 121 10.43 5.88 -18.21
N ASN A 122 11.43 6.25 -17.41
CA ASN A 122 12.81 6.44 -17.90
C ASN A 122 13.74 5.26 -17.62
N VAL A 123 13.37 4.35 -16.74
CA VAL A 123 14.16 3.16 -16.40
C VAL A 123 13.38 1.90 -16.77
N VAL A 124 12.24 1.65 -16.12
CA VAL A 124 11.48 0.40 -16.30
C VAL A 124 11.02 0.23 -17.74
N LEU A 125 10.33 1.22 -18.31
CA LEU A 125 9.82 1.09 -19.68
C LEU A 125 10.93 1.01 -20.73
N ARG A 126 12.08 1.68 -20.50
CA ARG A 126 13.23 1.61 -21.42
C ARG A 126 13.89 0.23 -21.42
N LEU A 127 14.03 -0.40 -20.26
CA LEU A 127 14.50 -1.79 -20.16
C LEU A 127 13.56 -2.75 -20.89
N GLY A 128 12.24 -2.53 -20.75
CA GLY A 128 11.23 -3.27 -21.49
C GLY A 128 11.39 -3.14 -23.01
N ASP A 129 11.64 -1.92 -23.52
CA ASP A 129 11.88 -1.69 -24.95
C ASP A 129 13.12 -2.47 -25.47
N GLU A 130 14.20 -2.53 -24.69
CA GLU A 130 15.42 -3.30 -25.01
C GLU A 130 15.16 -4.82 -25.07
N ASP A 131 14.25 -5.32 -24.24
CA ASP A 131 13.75 -6.71 -24.26
C ASP A 131 12.75 -6.99 -25.40
N GLY A 132 12.49 -6.00 -26.26
CA GLY A 132 11.51 -6.07 -27.35
C GLY A 132 10.07 -6.11 -26.84
N GLN A 133 9.82 -5.68 -25.60
CA GLN A 133 8.47 -5.50 -25.10
C GLN A 133 7.83 -4.28 -25.75
N ARG A 134 6.50 -4.30 -25.81
CA ARG A 134 5.71 -3.15 -26.21
C ARG A 134 4.45 -3.05 -25.38
N ALA A 135 3.91 -1.85 -25.31
CA ALA A 135 2.56 -1.60 -24.80
C ALA A 135 1.55 -2.55 -25.47
N LEU A 136 0.67 -3.12 -24.65
CA LEU A 136 -0.36 -4.04 -25.12
C LEU A 136 -1.42 -3.28 -25.92
N LEU A 137 -1.71 -3.78 -27.12
CA LEU A 137 -2.75 -3.23 -27.97
C LEU A 137 -4.09 -3.86 -27.61
N VAL A 138 -5.17 -3.13 -27.87
CA VAL A 138 -6.52 -3.65 -27.67
C VAL A 138 -6.72 -4.90 -28.52
N GLN A 139 -6.17 -4.93 -29.74
CA GLN A 139 -6.22 -6.08 -30.65
C GLN A 139 -5.58 -7.33 -30.03
N ASP A 140 -4.47 -7.16 -29.30
CA ASP A 140 -3.77 -8.27 -28.65
C ASP A 140 -4.63 -8.90 -27.57
N VAL A 141 -5.27 -8.03 -26.76
CA VAL A 141 -6.25 -8.42 -25.73
C VAL A 141 -7.45 -9.10 -26.38
N GLU A 142 -7.95 -8.54 -27.49
CA GLU A 142 -9.17 -8.97 -28.19
C GLU A 142 -9.07 -10.29 -28.90
N GLN A 143 -7.92 -10.60 -29.48
CA GLN A 143 -7.74 -11.84 -30.23
C GLN A 143 -7.17 -12.93 -29.33
N GLY A 144 -6.79 -12.59 -28.09
CA GLY A 144 -5.92 -13.43 -27.28
C GLY A 144 -4.69 -13.78 -28.11
N SER A 145 -4.01 -12.76 -28.63
CA SER A 145 -2.87 -12.96 -29.52
C SER A 145 -1.80 -13.82 -28.85
N GLU A 146 -0.94 -14.46 -29.65
CA GLU A 146 0.23 -15.16 -29.11
C GLU A 146 1.06 -14.23 -28.23
N TYR A 147 1.27 -12.97 -28.65
CA TYR A 147 1.94 -11.95 -27.84
C TYR A 147 1.33 -11.80 -26.44
N PHE A 148 0.00 -11.73 -26.33
CA PHE A 148 -0.68 -11.61 -25.03
C PHE A 148 -0.49 -12.84 -24.15
N ARG A 149 -0.58 -14.05 -24.73
CA ARG A 149 -0.34 -15.31 -24.00
C ARG A 149 1.12 -15.42 -23.54
N THR A 150 2.06 -15.12 -24.44
CA THR A 150 3.49 -15.11 -24.14
C THR A 150 3.79 -14.09 -23.06
N TRP A 151 3.26 -12.86 -23.13
CA TRP A 151 3.47 -11.84 -22.09
C TRP A 151 3.11 -12.35 -20.68
N ALA A 152 2.00 -13.09 -20.55
CA ALA A 152 1.55 -13.62 -19.27
C ALA A 152 2.48 -14.72 -18.70
N GLN A 153 3.12 -15.49 -19.58
CA GLN A 153 3.89 -16.70 -19.24
C GLN A 153 5.40 -16.51 -19.32
N ARG A 154 5.86 -15.43 -19.96
CA ARG A 154 7.28 -15.20 -20.23
C ARG A 154 8.04 -14.98 -18.94
N THR A 155 9.15 -15.69 -18.79
CA THR A 155 10.08 -15.59 -17.65
C THR A 155 11.52 -15.32 -18.10
N ASP A 156 11.82 -15.48 -19.39
CA ASP A 156 13.17 -15.40 -19.99
C ASP A 156 13.51 -13.98 -20.50
N TYR A 157 13.42 -12.99 -19.62
CA TYR A 157 13.82 -11.63 -19.92
C TYR A 157 15.35 -11.51 -19.98
N LYS A 158 15.87 -10.79 -20.98
CA LYS A 158 17.33 -10.63 -21.13
C LYS A 158 17.88 -9.63 -20.11
N HIS A 159 17.04 -8.67 -19.74
CA HIS A 159 17.40 -7.60 -18.81
C HIS A 159 16.56 -7.70 -17.54
N THR A 160 17.20 -8.04 -16.42
CA THR A 160 16.63 -7.97 -15.08
C THR A 160 17.16 -6.75 -14.34
N MET A 161 16.51 -6.38 -13.23
CA MET A 161 16.98 -5.28 -12.38
C MET A 161 18.41 -5.57 -11.89
N GLN A 162 19.32 -4.63 -12.12
CA GLN A 162 20.70 -4.68 -11.62
C GLN A 162 20.86 -3.81 -10.37
N GLU A 163 21.96 -3.99 -9.63
CA GLU A 163 22.23 -3.22 -8.41
C GLU A 163 22.23 -1.71 -8.67
N GLU A 164 22.79 -1.26 -9.78
CA GLU A 164 22.83 0.15 -10.19
C GLU A 164 21.46 0.71 -10.63
N MET A 165 20.46 -0.15 -10.81
CA MET A 165 19.11 0.26 -11.20
C MET A 165 18.18 0.42 -9.99
N LEU A 166 18.64 0.01 -8.80
CA LEU A 166 17.87 0.14 -7.57
C LEU A 166 17.50 1.61 -7.31
N PRO A 167 16.20 1.92 -7.13
CA PRO A 167 15.77 3.29 -6.90
C PRO A 167 15.97 3.71 -5.42
N PRO A 168 15.91 5.02 -5.13
CA PRO A 168 15.83 5.53 -3.76
C PRO A 168 14.70 4.90 -2.95
N LEU A 169 14.86 4.87 -1.63
CA LEU A 169 13.95 4.17 -0.72
C LEU A 169 12.49 4.64 -0.82
N ASP A 170 12.24 5.93 -1.10
CA ASP A 170 10.89 6.46 -1.27
C ASP A 170 10.23 6.01 -2.59
N VAL A 171 11.00 5.88 -3.66
CA VAL A 171 10.54 5.31 -4.94
C VAL A 171 10.30 3.81 -4.79
N LEU A 172 11.18 3.10 -4.07
CA LEU A 172 11.00 1.68 -3.73
C LEU A 172 9.73 1.45 -2.89
N MET A 173 9.40 2.36 -1.97
CA MET A 173 8.17 2.34 -1.18
C MET A 173 6.92 2.50 -2.05
N VAL A 174 6.94 3.42 -3.02
CA VAL A 174 5.81 3.60 -3.95
C VAL A 174 5.67 2.39 -4.87
N TRP A 175 6.78 1.81 -5.35
CA TRP A 175 6.75 0.60 -6.16
C TRP A 175 6.16 -0.59 -5.39
N HIS A 176 6.59 -0.78 -4.15
CA HIS A 176 6.05 -1.78 -3.23
C HIS A 176 4.52 -1.61 -3.08
N ALA A 177 4.05 -0.40 -2.75
CA ALA A 177 2.62 -0.11 -2.62
C ALA A 177 1.83 -0.38 -3.92
N HIS A 178 2.45 -0.13 -5.09
CA HIS A 178 1.84 -0.43 -6.39
C HIS A 178 1.66 -1.94 -6.59
N MET A 179 2.67 -2.75 -6.25
CA MET A 179 2.62 -4.22 -6.36
C MET A 179 1.58 -4.86 -5.43
N LEU A 180 1.28 -4.24 -4.28
CA LEU A 180 0.21 -4.69 -3.37
C LEU A 180 -1.22 -4.48 -3.91
N ASN A 181 -1.36 -3.97 -5.14
CA ASN A 181 -2.62 -3.91 -5.89
C ASN A 181 -2.54 -4.87 -7.09
N PRO A 182 -2.55 -6.20 -6.87
CA PRO A 182 -2.09 -7.17 -7.85
C PRO A 182 -2.85 -7.13 -9.18
N HIS A 183 -4.16 -6.82 -9.18
CA HIS A 183 -4.91 -6.67 -10.45
C HIS A 183 -4.44 -5.45 -11.22
N ALA A 184 -4.36 -4.30 -10.56
CA ALA A 184 -3.98 -3.05 -11.20
C ALA A 184 -2.51 -3.07 -11.66
N TYR A 185 -1.61 -3.65 -10.86
CA TYR A 185 -0.21 -3.83 -11.19
C TYR A 185 -0.05 -4.73 -12.42
N ALA A 186 -0.79 -5.85 -12.49
CA ALA A 186 -0.79 -6.73 -13.67
C ALA A 186 -1.22 -5.99 -14.94
N GLU A 187 -2.32 -5.23 -14.87
CA GLU A 187 -2.82 -4.48 -16.01
C GLU A 187 -1.87 -3.37 -16.45
N ASP A 188 -1.29 -2.65 -15.51
CA ASP A 188 -0.35 -1.57 -15.82
C ASP A 188 0.95 -2.13 -16.43
N CYS A 189 1.47 -3.25 -15.92
CA CYS A 189 2.61 -3.93 -16.52
C CYS A 189 2.29 -4.40 -17.95
N ALA A 190 1.11 -4.99 -18.17
CA ALA A 190 0.70 -5.44 -19.50
C ALA A 190 0.55 -4.27 -20.47
N ARG A 191 -0.25 -3.28 -20.08
CA ARG A 191 -0.61 -2.12 -20.89
C ARG A 191 0.61 -1.30 -21.29
N GLN A 192 1.60 -1.18 -20.41
CA GLN A 192 2.76 -0.34 -20.64
C GLN A 192 3.98 -1.10 -21.20
N GLY A 193 3.93 -2.44 -21.28
CA GLY A 193 5.05 -3.24 -21.76
C GLY A 193 6.14 -3.48 -20.72
N ALA A 194 5.77 -3.56 -19.44
CA ALA A 194 6.66 -3.83 -18.32
C ALA A 194 6.53 -5.29 -17.82
N GLY A 195 6.51 -6.25 -18.74
CA GLY A 195 6.41 -7.67 -18.40
C GLY A 195 7.64 -8.22 -17.68
N HIS A 196 8.81 -7.62 -17.86
CA HIS A 196 10.05 -8.00 -17.18
C HIS A 196 9.95 -7.83 -15.65
N VAL A 197 9.45 -6.68 -15.16
CA VAL A 197 9.19 -6.47 -13.71
C VAL A 197 7.99 -7.27 -13.19
N TRP A 198 7.03 -7.60 -14.05
CA TRP A 198 5.93 -8.51 -13.69
C TRP A 198 6.42 -9.93 -13.42
N ALA A 199 7.32 -10.45 -14.27
CA ALA A 199 7.86 -11.79 -14.11
C ALA A 199 8.91 -11.87 -13.00
N ALA A 200 9.82 -10.89 -12.91
CA ALA A 200 10.90 -10.89 -11.93
C ALA A 200 10.41 -10.64 -10.49
N GLY A 201 9.40 -9.78 -10.31
CA GLY A 201 8.95 -9.34 -9.00
C GLY A 201 9.95 -8.43 -8.28
N MET A 202 9.81 -8.33 -6.95
CA MET A 202 10.71 -7.54 -6.11
C MET A 202 12.08 -8.22 -6.06
N PRO A 203 13.19 -7.52 -6.41
CA PRO A 203 14.53 -8.10 -6.40
C PRO A 203 15.05 -8.21 -4.97
N TRP A 204 14.55 -9.19 -4.22
CA TRP A 204 14.81 -9.34 -2.78
C TRP A 204 16.28 -9.45 -2.45
N ASP A 205 17.06 -10.12 -3.29
CA ASP A 205 18.49 -10.26 -3.10
C ASP A 205 19.19 -8.88 -3.10
N LEU A 206 18.95 -8.07 -4.14
CA LEU A 206 19.50 -6.72 -4.25
C LEU A 206 18.99 -5.80 -3.14
N VAL A 207 17.69 -5.86 -2.82
CA VAL A 207 17.08 -5.03 -1.77
C VAL A 207 17.64 -5.40 -0.39
N HIS A 208 17.78 -6.69 -0.10
CA HIS A 208 18.33 -7.18 1.18
C HIS A 208 19.79 -6.79 1.36
N HIS A 209 20.61 -6.86 0.30
CA HIS A 209 22.01 -6.44 0.31
C HIS A 209 22.16 -4.92 0.47
N ALA A 210 21.24 -4.13 -0.11
CA ALA A 210 21.22 -2.68 0.08
C ALA A 210 20.72 -2.25 1.48
N LEU A 211 20.22 -3.17 2.31
CA LEU A 211 19.76 -2.88 3.68
C LEU A 211 20.82 -3.27 4.72
N GLY A 212 21.23 -2.28 5.52
CA GLY A 212 22.13 -2.49 6.65
C GLY A 212 21.50 -3.26 7.82
N ALA A 213 22.32 -3.70 8.77
CA ALA A 213 21.87 -4.38 9.99
C ALA A 213 21.02 -3.48 10.90
N ASP A 214 21.13 -2.16 10.72
CA ASP A 214 20.35 -1.10 11.34
C ASP A 214 19.03 -0.79 10.60
N HIS A 215 18.73 -1.54 9.54
CA HIS A 215 17.61 -1.30 8.63
C HIS A 215 17.68 0.05 7.91
N GLN A 216 18.88 0.61 7.75
CA GLN A 216 19.11 1.77 6.90
C GLN A 216 19.41 1.33 5.46
N TYR A 217 19.08 2.18 4.50
CA TYR A 217 19.25 1.91 3.08
C TYR A 217 20.57 2.47 2.56
N TYR A 218 21.49 1.59 2.19
CA TYR A 218 22.83 1.88 1.71
C TYR A 218 22.96 1.45 0.24
N PRO A 219 22.51 2.27 -0.72
CA PRO A 219 22.63 1.96 -2.14
C PRO A 219 24.08 2.02 -2.61
N SER A 220 24.37 1.37 -3.74
CA SER A 220 25.67 1.53 -4.40
C SER A 220 25.84 2.96 -4.96
N PRO A 221 27.07 3.51 -5.02
CA PRO A 221 27.31 4.80 -5.68
C PRO A 221 26.85 4.82 -7.15
N GLY A 222 26.90 3.66 -7.81
CA GLY A 222 26.38 3.47 -9.16
C GLY A 222 24.87 3.71 -9.24
N ALA A 223 24.10 3.17 -8.28
CA ALA A 223 22.65 3.38 -8.20
C ALA A 223 22.29 4.86 -8.03
N VAL A 224 23.01 5.57 -7.17
CA VAL A 224 22.85 7.01 -6.97
C VAL A 224 23.05 7.78 -8.27
N ALA A 225 24.18 7.55 -8.93
CA ALA A 225 24.50 8.24 -10.19
C ALA A 225 23.54 7.88 -11.32
N PHE A 226 23.15 6.60 -11.43
CA PHE A 226 22.24 6.12 -12.46
C PHE A 226 20.85 6.73 -12.31
N PHE A 227 20.32 6.80 -11.09
CA PHE A 227 19.03 7.43 -10.83
C PHE A 227 19.05 8.92 -11.18
N GLU A 228 20.02 9.69 -10.70
CA GLU A 228 20.08 11.13 -10.98
C GLU A 228 20.22 11.41 -12.48
N ALA A 229 21.01 10.60 -13.19
CA ALA A 229 21.24 10.75 -14.63
C ALA A 229 20.00 10.40 -15.48
N ASN A 230 19.29 9.33 -15.16
CA ASN A 230 18.18 8.83 -15.99
C ASN A 230 16.82 9.43 -15.60
N VAL A 231 16.59 9.69 -14.31
CA VAL A 231 15.30 10.19 -13.79
C VAL A 231 15.26 11.72 -13.79
N GLY A 232 16.43 12.38 -13.76
CA GLY A 232 16.53 13.84 -13.74
C GLY A 232 16.05 14.46 -12.43
N ARG A 233 16.17 13.71 -11.33
CA ARG A 233 15.80 14.07 -9.96
C ARG A 233 16.97 13.81 -9.03
N LYS A 234 17.04 14.52 -7.91
CA LYS A 234 18.05 14.26 -6.87
C LYS A 234 17.80 12.93 -6.20
N TRP A 235 18.85 12.30 -5.68
CA TRP A 235 18.73 11.02 -4.98
C TRP A 235 17.92 11.13 -3.69
N ASP A 236 18.16 12.18 -2.91
CA ASP A 236 17.30 12.51 -1.78
C ASP A 236 16.07 13.29 -2.29
N ASN A 237 14.88 12.85 -1.87
CA ASN A 237 13.63 13.54 -2.15
C ASN A 237 13.71 14.99 -1.67
N VAL A 238 14.29 15.26 -0.48
CA VAL A 238 14.25 16.62 0.08
C VAL A 238 15.03 17.64 -0.76
N ASP A 239 16.00 17.17 -1.54
CA ASP A 239 16.87 17.99 -2.39
C ASP A 239 16.26 18.25 -3.78
N ASP A 240 15.16 17.59 -4.13
CA ASP A 240 14.46 17.86 -5.39
C ASP A 240 13.90 19.29 -5.44
N PRO A 241 13.66 19.85 -6.64
CA PRO A 241 13.01 21.15 -6.79
C PRO A 241 11.68 21.25 -6.03
N LEU A 242 11.46 22.38 -5.36
CA LEU A 242 10.21 22.71 -4.65
C LEU A 242 9.04 23.10 -5.57
N THR A 243 9.20 22.93 -6.89
CA THR A 243 8.14 23.18 -7.87
C THR A 243 7.94 21.97 -8.78
N LYS A 244 6.68 21.58 -8.99
CA LYS A 244 6.24 20.69 -10.06
C LYS A 244 6.08 21.47 -11.37
N LYS A 245 6.38 20.82 -12.48
CA LYS A 245 6.21 21.36 -13.83
C LYS A 245 5.02 20.69 -14.50
N LEU A 246 4.08 21.49 -15.03
CA LEU A 246 2.93 21.03 -15.81
C LEU A 246 3.00 21.64 -17.21
N GLU A 247 2.61 20.89 -18.24
CA GLU A 247 2.48 21.42 -19.60
C GLU A 247 1.07 21.91 -19.85
N CYS A 248 0.94 23.13 -20.39
CA CYS A 248 -0.37 23.69 -20.66
C CYS A 248 -1.00 23.10 -21.93
N VAL A 249 -2.18 22.48 -21.82
CA VAL A 249 -2.89 21.80 -22.91
C VAL A 249 -3.34 22.74 -24.04
N ARG A 250 -3.41 24.06 -23.79
CA ARG A 250 -3.85 25.06 -24.79
C ARG A 250 -2.70 25.78 -25.49
N CYS A 251 -1.66 26.18 -24.75
CA CYS A 251 -0.52 26.95 -25.30
C CYS A 251 0.77 26.13 -25.42
N GLY A 252 0.86 24.92 -24.87
CA GLY A 252 2.10 24.15 -24.72
C GLY A 252 3.10 24.73 -23.71
N CYS A 253 2.77 25.85 -23.08
CA CYS A 253 3.70 26.56 -22.22
C CYS A 253 3.81 25.92 -20.83
N LEU A 254 5.02 25.96 -20.25
CA LEU A 254 5.34 25.31 -18.99
C LEU A 254 4.81 26.12 -17.80
N ILE A 255 3.98 25.49 -16.97
CA ILE A 255 3.44 26.02 -15.73
C ILE A 255 4.29 25.48 -14.57
N LYS A 256 4.88 26.36 -13.78
CA LYS A 256 5.59 26.00 -12.54
C LYS A 256 4.63 26.13 -11.38
N VAL A 257 4.41 25.05 -10.66
CA VAL A 257 3.51 24.97 -9.50
C VAL A 257 4.34 24.64 -8.27
N PRO A 258 4.37 25.47 -7.22
CA PRO A 258 4.99 25.10 -5.95
C PRO A 258 4.39 23.79 -5.43
N TRP A 259 5.21 22.89 -4.90
CA TRP A 259 4.69 21.70 -4.19
C TRP A 259 3.86 22.11 -2.98
N PHE A 260 4.34 23.15 -2.30
CA PHE A 260 3.73 23.71 -1.11
C PHE A 260 4.14 25.19 -0.98
N ASN A 261 3.20 26.00 -0.50
CA ASN A 261 3.37 27.41 -0.20
C ASN A 261 2.47 27.81 0.97
N ILE A 262 2.97 28.70 1.82
CA ILE A 262 2.27 29.19 3.00
C ILE A 262 1.94 30.66 2.83
N GLN A 263 0.68 31.00 3.03
CA GLN A 263 0.28 32.37 3.36
C GLN A 263 0.30 32.53 4.89
N LEU A 264 1.16 33.43 5.37
CA LEU A 264 1.22 33.79 6.78
C LEU A 264 0.17 34.88 7.07
N SER A 265 -0.60 34.70 8.13
CA SER A 265 -1.49 35.73 8.66
C SER A 265 -1.39 35.80 10.17
N ASP A 266 -1.53 36.98 10.75
CA ASP A 266 -1.51 37.16 12.20
C ASP A 266 -2.70 36.43 12.83
N SER A 267 -2.43 35.55 13.80
CA SER A 267 -3.48 34.95 14.61
C SER A 267 -3.83 35.87 15.78
N SER A 268 -5.10 35.87 16.19
CA SER A 268 -5.62 36.68 17.30
C SER A 268 -4.95 36.37 18.66
N GLY A 269 -4.11 35.32 18.73
CA GLY A 269 -3.38 34.87 19.90
C GLY A 269 -1.85 35.06 19.84
N GLY A 270 -1.33 35.82 18.87
CA GLY A 270 0.11 36.14 18.76
C GLY A 270 0.98 35.11 18.05
N GLY A 271 0.38 34.13 17.35
CA GLY A 271 1.07 33.18 16.48
C GLY A 271 0.93 33.50 14.99
N LEU A 272 1.83 32.98 14.15
CA LEU A 272 1.71 33.04 12.70
C LEU A 272 0.82 31.90 12.22
N ARG A 273 -0.38 32.22 11.72
CA ARG A 273 -1.29 31.23 11.12
C ARG A 273 -0.85 30.96 9.68
N ALA A 274 -0.40 29.75 9.43
CA ALA A 274 -0.08 29.28 8.09
C ALA A 274 -1.34 28.73 7.42
N ARG A 275 -1.74 29.34 6.30
CA ARG A 275 -2.69 28.72 5.38
C ARG A 275 -1.94 28.16 4.18
N HIS A 276 -2.06 26.85 4.00
CA HIS A 276 -1.71 26.18 2.76
C HIS A 276 -2.53 26.83 1.64
N ASP A 277 -1.87 27.41 0.64
CA ASP A 277 -2.58 28.15 -0.39
C ASP A 277 -3.07 27.24 -1.54
N GLU A 278 -4.13 27.67 -2.22
CA GLU A 278 -4.66 26.96 -3.40
C GLU A 278 -3.69 26.99 -4.59
N MET A 279 -2.57 27.73 -4.52
CA MET A 279 -1.58 27.78 -5.60
C MET A 279 -0.56 26.62 -5.50
N SER A 280 -0.64 25.82 -4.45
CA SER A 280 0.22 24.68 -4.17
C SER A 280 -0.31 23.40 -4.82
N TYR A 281 0.59 22.59 -5.39
CA TYR A 281 0.22 21.33 -6.02
C TYR A 281 -0.38 20.36 -5.01
N GLY A 282 0.17 20.31 -3.80
CA GLY A 282 -0.39 19.42 -2.79
C GLY A 282 -1.77 19.84 -2.30
N HIS A 283 -2.20 21.09 -2.49
CA HIS A 283 -3.49 21.52 -2.00
C HIS A 283 -4.63 20.78 -2.70
N TRP A 284 -5.57 20.22 -1.94
CA TRP A 284 -6.70 19.46 -2.46
C TRP A 284 -7.54 20.27 -3.46
N GLY A 285 -7.71 21.55 -3.16
CA GLY A 285 -8.37 22.54 -4.01
C GLY A 285 -7.38 23.34 -4.84
N MET A 286 -6.32 22.73 -5.39
CA MET A 286 -5.35 23.44 -6.23
C MET A 286 -6.06 24.24 -7.35
N ARG A 287 -5.67 25.51 -7.53
CA ARG A 287 -6.19 26.45 -8.53
C ARG A 287 -5.06 27.31 -9.11
N VAL A 288 -4.39 26.79 -10.13
CA VAL A 288 -3.27 27.49 -10.79
C VAL A 288 -3.67 27.92 -12.20
N ARG A 289 -3.38 29.17 -12.59
CA ARG A 289 -3.63 29.62 -13.97
C ARG A 289 -2.37 29.57 -14.81
N CYS A 290 -2.54 29.17 -16.07
CA CYS A 290 -1.50 29.30 -17.07
C CYS A 290 -1.10 30.78 -17.26
N GLY A 291 0.20 31.08 -17.23
CA GLY A 291 0.69 32.45 -17.38
C GLY A 291 0.41 33.08 -18.74
N ASN A 292 0.29 32.26 -19.80
CA ASN A 292 0.06 32.73 -21.17
C ASN A 292 -1.45 32.78 -21.50
N CYS A 293 -2.12 31.64 -21.53
CA CYS A 293 -3.51 31.53 -21.98
C CYS A 293 -4.55 31.55 -20.85
N ARG A 294 -4.12 31.75 -19.60
CA ARG A 294 -4.97 31.93 -18.39
C ARG A 294 -5.91 30.79 -18.01
N VAL A 295 -5.89 29.66 -18.72
CA VAL A 295 -6.68 28.47 -18.37
C VAL A 295 -6.34 28.00 -16.96
N LEU A 296 -7.38 27.60 -16.22
CA LEU A 296 -7.28 27.14 -14.84
C LEU A 296 -6.92 25.65 -14.78
N TYR A 297 -5.98 25.31 -13.91
CA TYR A 297 -5.56 23.98 -13.55
C TYR A 297 -5.99 23.66 -12.12
N THR A 298 -6.74 22.58 -11.99
CA THR A 298 -7.10 21.92 -10.72
C THR A 298 -6.75 20.44 -10.83
N HIS A 299 -6.81 19.69 -9.72
CA HIS A 299 -6.63 18.24 -9.76
C HIS A 299 -7.66 17.54 -10.67
N ASP A 300 -8.88 18.07 -10.74
CA ASP A 300 -9.89 17.58 -11.67
C ASP A 300 -9.54 17.81 -13.13
N VAL A 301 -8.93 18.95 -13.46
CA VAL A 301 -8.41 19.18 -14.81
C VAL A 301 -7.38 18.12 -15.16
N LEU A 302 -6.44 17.80 -14.25
CA LEU A 302 -5.42 16.77 -14.49
C LEU A 302 -6.03 15.38 -14.73
N ARG A 303 -7.10 15.02 -14.01
CA ARG A 303 -7.85 13.76 -14.21
C ARG A 303 -8.55 13.72 -15.57
N VAL A 304 -9.15 14.83 -15.99
CA VAL A 304 -9.76 14.96 -17.33
C VAL A 304 -8.69 14.84 -18.42
N LEU A 305 -7.52 15.46 -18.21
CA LEU A 305 -6.39 15.38 -19.15
C LEU A 305 -5.83 13.95 -19.25
N LYS A 306 -5.70 13.23 -18.13
CA LYS A 306 -5.37 11.80 -18.14
C LYS A 306 -6.37 11.01 -18.99
N PHE A 307 -7.67 11.18 -18.75
CA PHE A 307 -8.71 10.50 -19.51
C PHE A 307 -8.66 10.82 -20.99
N GLN A 308 -8.49 12.10 -21.34
CA GLN A 308 -8.34 12.52 -22.73
C GLN A 308 -7.12 11.86 -23.38
N ARG A 309 -5.94 11.92 -22.74
CA ARG A 309 -4.70 11.33 -23.26
C ARG A 309 -4.86 9.84 -23.52
N ASP A 310 -5.39 9.10 -22.54
CA ASP A 310 -5.56 7.66 -22.65
C ASP A 310 -6.59 7.31 -23.75
N LEU A 311 -7.65 8.11 -23.89
CA LEU A 311 -8.62 7.99 -24.98
C LEU A 311 -7.98 8.28 -26.35
N GLU A 312 -7.14 9.31 -26.48
CA GLU A 312 -6.44 9.58 -27.73
C GLU A 312 -5.48 8.46 -28.11
N HIS A 313 -4.71 7.92 -27.16
CA HIS A 313 -3.85 6.77 -27.41
C HIS A 313 -4.64 5.51 -27.78
N PHE A 314 -5.82 5.31 -27.21
CA PHE A 314 -6.73 4.25 -27.63
C PHE A 314 -7.14 4.41 -29.11
N PHE A 315 -7.51 5.62 -29.56
CA PHE A 315 -7.91 5.85 -30.95
C PHE A 315 -6.77 5.86 -31.95
N GLU A 316 -5.63 6.45 -31.60
CA GLU A 316 -4.53 6.72 -32.55
C GLU A 316 -3.54 5.56 -32.63
N ARG A 317 -3.31 4.88 -31.51
CA ARG A 317 -2.31 3.82 -31.38
C ARG A 317 -2.93 2.47 -31.07
N GLY A 318 -4.23 2.40 -30.76
CA GLY A 318 -4.88 1.16 -30.35
C GLY A 318 -4.39 0.64 -29.00
N LEU A 319 -3.94 1.51 -28.09
CA LEU A 319 -3.48 1.08 -26.77
C LEU A 319 -4.64 0.64 -25.88
N ALA A 320 -4.44 -0.42 -25.10
CA ALA A 320 -5.40 -0.86 -24.10
C ALA A 320 -5.64 0.23 -23.03
N LEU A 321 -6.89 0.38 -22.59
CA LEU A 321 -7.24 1.30 -21.50
C LEU A 321 -7.00 0.64 -20.11
N PRO A 322 -6.71 1.41 -19.06
CA PRO A 322 -6.79 0.95 -17.67
C PRO A 322 -8.12 0.21 -17.38
N GLY A 323 -8.09 -0.94 -16.72
CA GLY A 323 -9.29 -1.71 -16.36
C GLY A 323 -9.81 -2.67 -17.43
N CYS A 324 -9.17 -2.76 -18.61
CA CYS A 324 -9.69 -3.54 -19.74
C CYS A 324 -8.91 -4.84 -20.06
N VAL A 325 -7.89 -5.20 -19.29
CA VAL A 325 -7.02 -6.35 -19.59
C VAL A 325 -7.42 -7.59 -18.81
N LEU A 326 -7.95 -7.42 -17.59
CA LEU A 326 -8.45 -8.51 -16.76
C LEU A 326 -9.96 -8.71 -16.93
N ARG A 327 -10.37 -9.97 -16.89
CA ARG A 327 -11.77 -10.41 -16.84
C ARG A 327 -12.51 -9.85 -15.63
N ASP A 328 -13.83 -9.73 -15.72
CA ASP A 328 -14.65 -9.30 -14.59
C ASP A 328 -15.02 -10.41 -13.61
N GLU A 329 -15.14 -11.65 -14.10
CA GLU A 329 -15.65 -12.79 -13.31
C GLU A 329 -14.59 -13.34 -12.34
N ASP A 330 -13.40 -13.60 -12.87
CA ASP A 330 -12.30 -14.32 -12.22
C ASP A 330 -11.00 -13.51 -12.20
N ALA A 331 -10.99 -12.33 -12.84
CA ALA A 331 -9.81 -11.50 -13.04
C ALA A 331 -8.62 -12.23 -13.67
N THR A 332 -8.88 -13.28 -14.48
CA THR A 332 -7.82 -13.88 -15.28
C THR A 332 -7.49 -13.03 -16.50
N LEU A 333 -6.30 -13.24 -17.06
CA LEU A 333 -5.86 -12.60 -18.29
C LEU A 333 -6.68 -13.13 -19.49
N ALA A 334 -7.14 -12.22 -20.37
CA ALA A 334 -8.03 -12.40 -21.54
C ALA A 334 -9.55 -12.23 -21.23
N PRO A 335 -10.10 -11.00 -21.27
CA PRO A 335 -11.55 -10.76 -21.24
C PRO A 335 -12.29 -11.58 -22.31
N PRO A 336 -13.52 -12.04 -22.15
CA PRO A 336 -14.27 -12.68 -23.24
C PRO A 336 -14.60 -11.68 -24.35
N LEU A 337 -14.86 -12.18 -25.57
CA LEU A 337 -15.20 -11.38 -26.77
C LEU A 337 -16.31 -10.33 -26.54
N TRP A 338 -17.29 -10.62 -25.70
CA TRP A 338 -18.47 -9.76 -25.51
C TRP A 338 -18.24 -8.63 -24.48
N ASP A 339 -17.35 -8.78 -23.48
CA ASP A 339 -16.90 -7.68 -22.60
C ASP A 339 -16.18 -6.60 -23.43
N ARG A 340 -15.40 -7.04 -24.42
CA ARG A 340 -14.64 -6.18 -25.34
C ARG A 340 -15.57 -5.28 -26.17
N VAL A 341 -16.67 -5.81 -26.70
CA VAL A 341 -17.61 -5.04 -27.54
C VAL A 341 -18.24 -3.86 -26.80
N ALA A 342 -18.55 -4.00 -25.50
CA ALA A 342 -19.14 -2.92 -24.71
C ALA A 342 -18.22 -1.70 -24.56
N VAL A 343 -16.92 -1.95 -24.32
CA VAL A 343 -15.89 -0.91 -24.23
C VAL A 343 -15.79 -0.17 -25.56
N TYR A 344 -15.70 -0.88 -26.68
CA TYR A 344 -15.64 -0.27 -28.00
C TYR A 344 -16.88 0.53 -28.37
N ARG A 345 -18.08 0.06 -27.99
CA ARG A 345 -19.33 0.81 -28.24
C ARG A 345 -19.30 2.20 -27.59
N VAL A 346 -18.77 2.31 -26.37
CA VAL A 346 -18.72 3.59 -25.64
C VAL A 346 -17.41 4.33 -25.87
N MET A 347 -16.27 3.73 -25.52
CA MET A 347 -14.94 4.34 -25.59
C MET A 347 -14.46 4.53 -27.04
N GLY A 348 -14.85 3.64 -27.96
CA GLY A 348 -14.60 3.78 -29.40
C GLY A 348 -15.54 4.76 -30.12
N SER A 349 -16.42 5.45 -29.40
CA SER A 349 -17.31 6.45 -29.99
C SER A 349 -16.54 7.70 -30.42
N GLN A 350 -16.42 7.93 -31.74
CA GLN A 350 -15.83 9.16 -32.29
C GLN A 350 -16.55 10.43 -31.78
N ARG A 351 -17.84 10.30 -31.45
CA ARG A 351 -18.61 11.37 -30.82
C ARG A 351 -18.13 11.65 -29.39
N LEU A 352 -17.88 10.62 -28.58
CA LEU A 352 -17.31 10.78 -27.24
C LEU A 352 -15.94 11.49 -27.33
N ARG A 353 -15.06 11.00 -28.21
CA ARG A 353 -13.73 11.60 -28.46
C ARG A 353 -13.84 13.09 -28.80
N ALA A 354 -14.68 13.44 -29.77
CA ALA A 354 -14.87 14.84 -30.17
C ALA A 354 -15.44 15.71 -29.04
N GLN A 355 -16.38 15.18 -28.24
CA GLN A 355 -16.95 15.91 -27.10
C GLN A 355 -15.93 16.15 -25.99
N VAL A 356 -15.09 15.15 -25.67
CA VAL A 356 -14.01 15.29 -24.68
C VAL A 356 -12.98 16.30 -25.15
N ARG A 357 -12.51 16.21 -26.41
CA ARG A 357 -11.61 17.22 -27.01
C ARG A 357 -12.21 18.64 -26.91
N THR A 358 -13.49 18.77 -27.25
CA THR A 358 -14.19 20.05 -27.18
C THR A 358 -14.21 20.59 -25.75
N PHE A 359 -14.52 19.76 -24.75
CA PHE A 359 -14.51 20.19 -23.35
C PHE A 359 -13.16 20.78 -22.96
N VAL A 360 -12.08 20.04 -23.24
CA VAL A 360 -10.72 20.46 -22.87
C VAL A 360 -10.33 21.78 -23.55
N MET A 361 -10.76 21.99 -24.79
CA MET A 361 -10.42 23.18 -25.58
C MET A 361 -11.37 24.38 -25.36
N SER A 362 -12.59 24.18 -24.89
CA SER A 362 -13.61 25.25 -24.87
C SER A 362 -14.01 25.71 -23.47
N ARG A 363 -13.86 24.88 -22.44
CA ARG A 363 -14.31 25.24 -21.09
C ARG A 363 -13.25 26.01 -20.29
N GLU A 364 -13.69 27.05 -19.60
CA GLU A 364 -12.84 27.83 -18.68
C GLU A 364 -12.52 27.03 -17.40
N GLU A 365 -13.47 26.22 -16.93
CA GLU A 365 -13.33 25.35 -15.77
C GLU A 365 -13.79 23.92 -16.14
N LEU A 366 -12.92 22.95 -15.91
CA LEU A 366 -13.14 21.53 -16.23
C LEU A 366 -13.26 20.73 -14.95
N HIS A 367 -14.30 19.90 -14.87
CA HIS A 367 -14.48 18.99 -13.74
C HIS A 367 -14.59 17.56 -14.25
N ILE A 368 -13.99 16.60 -13.53
CA ILE A 368 -14.15 15.17 -13.84
C ILE A 368 -15.62 14.71 -13.91
N ASN A 369 -16.53 15.38 -13.19
CA ASN A 369 -17.97 15.13 -13.23
C ASN A 369 -18.58 15.41 -14.61
N ASP A 370 -18.00 16.30 -15.42
CA ASP A 370 -18.43 16.53 -16.80
C ASP A 370 -18.21 15.29 -17.67
N VAL A 371 -17.07 14.63 -17.47
CA VAL A 371 -16.73 13.36 -18.16
C VAL A 371 -17.63 12.23 -17.66
N LYS A 372 -17.88 12.14 -16.35
CA LYS A 372 -18.85 11.18 -15.76
C LYS A 372 -20.25 11.33 -16.37
N TYR A 373 -20.72 12.57 -16.50
CA TYR A 373 -22.02 12.86 -17.11
C TYR A 373 -22.06 12.47 -18.59
N LEU A 374 -21.02 12.80 -19.36
CA LEU A 374 -20.90 12.39 -20.76
C LEU A 374 -20.95 10.86 -20.90
N LEU A 375 -20.17 10.14 -20.11
CA LEU A 375 -20.12 8.68 -20.16
C LEU A 375 -21.48 8.07 -19.81
N THR A 376 -22.16 8.58 -18.78
CA THR A 376 -23.54 8.17 -18.46
C THR A 376 -24.49 8.33 -19.66
N ARG A 377 -24.41 9.47 -20.36
CA ARG A 377 -25.24 9.71 -21.56
C ARG A 377 -24.90 8.77 -22.71
N HIS A 378 -23.62 8.48 -22.94
CA HIS A 378 -23.21 7.51 -23.97
C HIS A 378 -23.68 6.10 -23.62
N ARG A 379 -23.54 5.67 -22.36
CA ARG A 379 -24.04 4.37 -21.89
C ARG A 379 -25.54 4.20 -22.14
N GLN A 380 -26.34 5.21 -21.78
CA GLN A 380 -27.78 5.21 -22.03
C GLN A 380 -28.10 5.17 -23.53
N ARG A 381 -27.37 5.93 -24.35
CA ARG A 381 -27.53 5.94 -25.80
C ARG A 381 -27.22 4.58 -26.44
N HIS A 382 -26.17 3.92 -25.97
CA HIS A 382 -25.74 2.61 -26.46
C HIS A 382 -26.52 1.44 -25.85
N ARG A 383 -27.45 1.70 -24.92
CA ARG A 383 -28.32 0.69 -24.27
C ARG A 383 -27.52 -0.50 -23.72
N LEU A 384 -26.48 -0.20 -22.94
CA LEU A 384 -25.64 -1.25 -22.35
C LEU A 384 -26.44 -2.12 -21.36
N GLU A 385 -26.22 -3.42 -21.42
CA GLU A 385 -26.72 -4.37 -20.41
C GLU A 385 -26.08 -4.09 -19.02
N PRO A 386 -26.68 -4.51 -17.90
CA PRO A 386 -26.14 -4.28 -16.56
C PRO A 386 -24.69 -4.76 -16.40
N ARG A 387 -24.35 -5.89 -17.02
CA ARG A 387 -23.00 -6.45 -17.04
C ARG A 387 -22.01 -5.56 -17.79
N GLU A 388 -22.34 -5.17 -19.02
CA GLU A 388 -21.53 -4.26 -19.85
C GLU A 388 -21.32 -2.92 -19.14
N THR A 389 -22.35 -2.45 -18.44
CA THR A 389 -22.30 -1.27 -17.56
C THR A 389 -21.26 -1.42 -16.46
N ARG A 390 -21.22 -2.56 -15.74
CA ARG A 390 -20.22 -2.83 -14.70
C ARG A 390 -18.79 -2.78 -15.24
N TYR A 391 -18.57 -3.34 -16.43
CA TYR A 391 -17.25 -3.34 -17.07
C TYR A 391 -16.77 -1.94 -17.47
N VAL A 392 -17.66 -1.14 -18.08
CA VAL A 392 -17.35 0.28 -18.39
C VAL A 392 -17.10 1.08 -17.10
N ASP A 393 -17.85 0.80 -16.03
CA ASP A 393 -17.65 1.44 -14.73
C ASP A 393 -16.30 1.05 -14.11
N LYS A 394 -15.84 -0.20 -14.26
CA LYS A 394 -14.51 -0.65 -13.83
C LYS A 394 -13.39 0.16 -14.51
N ILE A 395 -13.47 0.37 -15.83
CA ILE A 395 -12.50 1.16 -16.59
C ILE A 395 -12.52 2.62 -16.13
N THR A 396 -13.70 3.22 -16.05
CA THR A 396 -13.83 4.66 -15.78
C THR A 396 -13.47 5.04 -14.35
N ARG A 397 -13.62 4.13 -13.38
CA ARG A 397 -13.16 4.32 -12.00
C ARG A 397 -11.66 4.59 -11.89
N ARG A 398 -10.85 4.15 -12.86
CA ARG A 398 -9.39 4.40 -12.87
C ARG A 398 -9.00 5.87 -13.05
N TYR A 399 -9.96 6.76 -13.31
CA TYR A 399 -9.73 8.18 -13.57
C TYR A 399 -10.34 9.13 -12.53
N TRP A 400 -11.23 8.64 -11.64
CA TRP A 400 -12.04 9.53 -10.78
C TRP A 400 -11.25 10.31 -9.75
N ASP A 401 -10.24 9.66 -9.18
CA ASP A 401 -9.45 10.24 -8.10
C ASP A 401 -7.94 10.21 -8.42
N ASN A 402 -7.58 9.80 -9.64
CA ASN A 402 -6.20 9.53 -10.04
C ASN A 402 -5.83 10.27 -11.34
N ASN A 403 -4.69 10.95 -11.33
CA ASN A 403 -4.13 11.66 -12.47
C ASN A 403 -2.77 11.11 -12.95
N SER A 404 -2.21 10.10 -12.28
CA SER A 404 -0.96 9.44 -12.66
C SER A 404 -1.14 8.53 -13.88
N ILE A 405 -0.06 8.05 -14.49
CA ILE A 405 -0.10 7.02 -15.56
C ILE A 405 -0.61 5.64 -15.11
N PHE A 406 -0.70 5.39 -13.80
CA PHE A 406 -1.09 4.10 -13.22
C PHE A 406 -2.60 3.99 -13.02
N SER A 407 -3.07 2.78 -12.74
CA SER A 407 -4.48 2.44 -12.48
C SER A 407 -4.85 2.57 -10.99
N VAL A 408 -3.87 2.87 -10.14
CA VAL A 408 -3.99 3.05 -8.68
C VAL A 408 -3.66 4.49 -8.30
N GLU A 409 -4.39 5.05 -7.34
CA GLU A 409 -3.99 6.30 -6.68
C GLU A 409 -2.92 5.97 -5.63
N LEU A 410 -1.66 6.16 -6.02
CA LEU A 410 -0.49 5.67 -5.28
C LEU A 410 -0.23 6.43 -3.98
N THR A 411 -0.64 7.69 -3.85
CA THR A 411 -0.46 8.47 -2.61
C THR A 411 -1.26 7.82 -1.47
N GLY A 412 -2.53 7.52 -1.74
CA GLY A 412 -3.42 6.82 -0.82
C GLY A 412 -3.00 5.37 -0.60
N ALA A 413 -2.44 4.68 -1.60
CA ALA A 413 -1.90 3.33 -1.42
C ALA A 413 -0.71 3.32 -0.43
N VAL A 414 0.22 4.26 -0.57
CA VAL A 414 1.35 4.42 0.38
C VAL A 414 0.85 4.84 1.77
N ALA A 415 -0.19 5.68 1.87
CA ALA A 415 -0.78 6.04 3.16
C ALA A 415 -1.36 4.82 3.89
N ARG A 416 -2.04 3.90 3.18
CA ARG A 416 -2.54 2.64 3.76
C ARG A 416 -1.40 1.68 4.13
N LEU A 417 -0.38 1.57 3.28
CA LEU A 417 0.84 0.82 3.57
C LEU A 417 1.53 1.35 4.85
N SER A 418 1.56 2.68 5.05
CA SER A 418 2.17 3.30 6.23
C SER A 418 1.52 2.83 7.53
N GLU A 419 0.20 2.64 7.55
CA GLU A 419 -0.51 2.10 8.72
C GLU A 419 -0.10 0.65 9.01
N PHE A 420 0.08 -0.16 7.96
CA PHE A 420 0.55 -1.53 8.08
C PHE A 420 1.98 -1.60 8.61
N ILE A 421 2.90 -0.79 8.06
CA ILE A 421 4.31 -0.71 8.51
C ILE A 421 4.40 -0.44 10.01
N VAL A 422 3.62 0.51 10.53
CA VAL A 422 3.62 0.82 11.97
C VAL A 422 3.21 -0.39 12.82
N GLN A 423 2.33 -1.27 12.31
CA GLN A 423 1.95 -2.50 13.01
C GLN A 423 3.08 -3.51 13.03
N ILE A 424 3.76 -3.71 11.88
CA ILE A 424 4.92 -4.59 11.77
C ILE A 424 5.96 -4.21 12.83
N HIS A 425 6.32 -2.92 12.87
CA HIS A 425 7.27 -2.37 13.81
C HIS A 425 6.86 -2.64 15.27
N ARG A 426 5.61 -2.31 15.63
CA ARG A 426 5.11 -2.53 17.00
C ARG A 426 5.09 -3.99 17.43
N ARG A 427 4.95 -4.92 16.48
CA ARG A 427 4.95 -6.35 16.78
C ARG A 427 6.35 -6.90 17.01
N GLY A 428 7.38 -6.11 16.74
CA GLY A 428 8.78 -6.50 16.93
C GLY A 428 9.19 -7.62 15.97
N TRP A 429 8.56 -7.73 14.80
CA TRP A 429 8.85 -8.81 13.85
C TRP A 429 10.27 -8.75 13.29
N ALA A 430 10.91 -7.59 13.33
CA ALA A 430 12.34 -7.46 13.05
C ALA A 430 13.22 -8.30 13.99
N HIS A 431 12.73 -8.63 15.19
CA HIS A 431 13.42 -9.47 16.19
C HIS A 431 12.96 -10.94 16.15
N GLN A 432 12.15 -11.32 15.15
CA GLN A 432 11.51 -12.62 15.10
C GLN A 432 12.47 -13.76 14.72
N HIS A 433 12.33 -14.90 15.40
CA HIS A 433 13.02 -16.14 15.05
C HIS A 433 12.44 -16.78 13.78
N LEU A 434 13.27 -17.52 13.04
CA LEU A 434 12.87 -18.19 11.79
C LEU A 434 11.67 -19.15 11.94
N SER A 435 11.52 -19.79 13.10
CA SER A 435 10.37 -20.63 13.46
C SER A 435 9.04 -19.89 13.36
N GLY A 436 9.01 -18.63 13.80
CA GLY A 436 7.83 -17.77 13.74
C GLY A 436 7.38 -17.52 12.31
N PHE A 437 8.32 -17.20 11.40
CA PHE A 437 8.02 -17.00 9.99
C PHE A 437 7.50 -18.27 9.31
N SER A 438 8.05 -19.45 9.65
CA SER A 438 7.52 -20.73 9.16
C SER A 438 6.05 -20.95 9.56
N ARG A 439 5.66 -20.51 10.77
CA ARG A 439 4.28 -20.58 11.24
C ARG A 439 3.38 -19.61 10.47
N MET A 440 3.83 -18.39 10.20
CA MET A 440 3.07 -17.42 9.39
C MET A 440 2.80 -17.95 7.99
N LEU A 441 3.82 -18.53 7.34
CA LEU A 441 3.71 -19.18 6.03
C LEU A 441 2.66 -20.31 6.04
N SER A 442 2.70 -21.17 7.06
CA SER A 442 1.70 -22.25 7.21
C SER A 442 0.27 -21.72 7.36
N ARG A 443 0.07 -20.62 8.11
CA ARG A 443 -1.25 -19.99 8.26
C ARG A 443 -1.72 -19.34 6.97
N TYR A 444 -0.82 -18.71 6.22
CA TYR A 444 -1.12 -18.14 4.90
C TYR A 444 -1.57 -19.22 3.90
N LYS A 445 -0.87 -20.36 3.85
CA LYS A 445 -1.30 -21.51 3.03
C LYS A 445 -2.71 -21.98 3.41
N GLY A 446 -3.00 -22.04 4.72
CA GLY A 446 -4.34 -22.33 5.22
C GLY A 446 -5.40 -21.30 4.79
N PHE A 447 -5.04 -20.02 4.83
CA PHE A 447 -5.90 -18.90 4.41
C PHE A 447 -6.25 -18.98 2.92
N ILE A 448 -5.28 -19.18 2.01
CA ILE A 448 -5.57 -19.36 0.58
C ILE A 448 -6.44 -20.59 0.36
N GLY A 449 -6.23 -21.67 1.11
CA GLY A 449 -7.10 -22.84 1.06
C GLY A 449 -8.57 -22.56 1.45
N LEU A 450 -8.91 -21.42 2.06
CA LEU A 450 -10.31 -21.01 2.22
C LEU A 450 -10.94 -20.54 0.91
N HIS A 451 -10.15 -19.89 0.05
CA HIS A 451 -10.60 -19.44 -1.28
C HIS A 451 -10.85 -20.61 -2.22
N ASP A 452 -10.08 -21.69 -2.10
CA ASP A 452 -10.32 -22.95 -2.81
C ASP A 452 -11.68 -23.58 -2.47
N ALA A 453 -12.12 -23.46 -1.23
CA ALA A 453 -13.41 -24.01 -0.79
C ALA A 453 -14.61 -23.09 -1.06
N ALA A 454 -14.40 -21.91 -1.67
CA ALA A 454 -15.45 -20.93 -1.90
C ALA A 454 -16.36 -21.38 -3.05
N THR A 455 -17.68 -21.42 -2.79
CA THR A 455 -18.68 -21.87 -3.78
C THR A 455 -19.28 -20.73 -4.60
N ASN A 456 -19.13 -19.47 -4.15
CA ASN A 456 -19.66 -18.27 -4.82
C ASN A 456 -18.57 -17.22 -5.01
N LEU A 457 -18.40 -16.76 -6.25
CA LEU A 457 -17.36 -15.81 -6.68
C LEU A 457 -17.56 -14.37 -6.18
N GLU A 458 -18.81 -13.90 -6.08
CA GLU A 458 -19.10 -12.47 -5.88
C GLU A 458 -19.21 -12.03 -4.40
N ASP A 459 -19.41 -12.94 -3.43
CA ASP A 459 -19.86 -12.57 -2.06
C ASP A 459 -18.94 -12.97 -0.89
N GLU A 460 -17.88 -13.75 -1.11
CA GLU A 460 -17.04 -14.24 -0.01
C GLU A 460 -15.78 -13.38 0.20
N LEU A 461 -15.91 -12.35 1.04
CA LEU A 461 -14.78 -11.60 1.57
C LEU A 461 -14.11 -12.38 2.69
N TYR A 462 -12.86 -12.80 2.46
CA TYR A 462 -11.98 -13.37 3.48
C TYR A 462 -11.04 -12.30 4.02
N VAL A 463 -10.92 -12.21 5.35
CA VAL A 463 -10.11 -11.18 6.01
C VAL A 463 -8.88 -11.82 6.65
N PRO A 464 -7.65 -11.50 6.20
CA PRO A 464 -6.42 -12.07 6.74
C PRO A 464 -6.21 -11.60 8.20
N THR A 465 -5.46 -12.35 9.01
CA THR A 465 -4.82 -11.78 10.21
C THR A 465 -3.53 -11.08 9.80
N GLU A 466 -2.99 -10.16 10.59
CA GLU A 466 -1.81 -9.36 10.18
C GLU A 466 -0.60 -10.21 9.78
N ASP A 467 -0.40 -11.37 10.43
CA ASP A 467 0.70 -12.29 10.09
C ASP A 467 0.46 -13.06 8.79
N VAL A 468 -0.80 -13.36 8.47
CA VAL A 468 -1.20 -13.89 7.17
C VAL A 468 -1.08 -12.81 6.10
N ASP A 469 -1.42 -11.56 6.44
CA ASP A 469 -1.38 -10.40 5.54
C ASP A 469 0.06 -10.06 5.14
N LEU A 470 1.01 -10.11 6.07
CA LEU A 470 2.44 -9.95 5.75
C LEU A 470 2.92 -10.96 4.71
N VAL A 471 2.61 -12.25 4.90
CA VAL A 471 3.02 -13.29 3.96
C VAL A 471 2.28 -13.11 2.63
N TRP A 472 1.02 -12.68 2.66
CA TRP A 472 0.25 -12.40 1.46
C TRP A 472 0.86 -11.23 0.67
N HIS A 473 1.20 -10.11 1.32
CA HIS A 473 1.93 -9.01 0.69
C HIS A 473 3.27 -9.48 0.13
N THR A 474 4.01 -10.31 0.87
CA THR A 474 5.28 -10.92 0.39
C THR A 474 5.06 -11.70 -0.90
N HIS A 475 3.97 -12.47 -0.99
CA HIS A 475 3.63 -13.22 -2.20
C HIS A 475 3.25 -12.28 -3.36
N GLN A 476 2.47 -11.22 -3.12
CA GLN A 476 2.10 -10.23 -4.14
C GLN A 476 3.29 -9.50 -4.75
N LEU A 477 4.39 -9.39 -3.99
CA LEU A 477 5.68 -8.86 -4.47
C LEU A 477 6.37 -9.81 -5.47
N LYS A 478 5.74 -10.94 -5.81
CA LYS A 478 6.09 -11.84 -6.91
C LYS A 478 4.89 -12.02 -7.83
N PRO A 479 4.59 -11.02 -8.66
CA PRO A 479 3.23 -10.83 -9.12
C PRO A 479 2.81 -11.88 -10.16
N GLN A 480 3.74 -12.34 -11.03
CA GLN A 480 3.47 -13.49 -11.92
C GLN A 480 3.27 -14.79 -11.14
N GLN A 481 4.13 -15.10 -10.16
CA GLN A 481 4.00 -16.30 -9.34
C GLN A 481 2.67 -16.29 -8.56
N TYR A 482 2.35 -15.15 -7.94
CA TYR A 482 1.10 -14.95 -7.21
C TYR A 482 -0.14 -15.10 -8.08
N TYR A 483 -0.08 -14.62 -9.33
CA TYR A 483 -1.14 -14.84 -10.32
C TYR A 483 -1.37 -16.33 -10.57
N TRP A 484 -0.32 -17.07 -10.93
CA TRP A 484 -0.45 -18.51 -11.22
C TRP A 484 -0.89 -19.29 -10.00
N TYR A 485 -0.32 -19.00 -8.83
CA TYR A 485 -0.71 -19.65 -7.58
C TYR A 485 -2.19 -19.40 -7.24
N SER A 486 -2.66 -18.16 -7.40
CA SER A 486 -4.06 -17.80 -7.15
C SER A 486 -5.02 -18.54 -8.09
N VAL A 487 -4.69 -18.58 -9.38
CA VAL A 487 -5.50 -19.26 -10.39
C VAL A 487 -5.51 -20.78 -10.15
N GLU A 488 -4.38 -21.38 -9.81
CA GLU A 488 -4.31 -22.83 -9.56
C GLU A 488 -5.01 -23.26 -8.26
N HIS A 489 -4.95 -22.43 -7.21
CA HIS A 489 -5.41 -22.78 -5.86
C HIS A 489 -6.77 -22.16 -5.51
N THR A 490 -7.61 -21.91 -6.51
CA THR A 490 -9.00 -21.48 -6.31
C THR A 490 -9.96 -22.27 -7.20
N ALA A 491 -11.11 -22.68 -6.68
CA ALA A 491 -12.09 -23.55 -7.37
C ALA A 491 -12.61 -23.04 -8.73
N HIS A 492 -12.32 -21.80 -9.09
CA HIS A 492 -12.78 -21.14 -10.32
C HIS A 492 -11.67 -20.48 -11.12
N GLY A 493 -10.39 -20.76 -10.82
CA GLY A 493 -9.30 -20.14 -11.57
C GLY A 493 -9.16 -18.64 -11.28
N ARG A 494 -9.49 -18.17 -10.08
CA ARG A 494 -9.58 -16.75 -9.76
C ARG A 494 -8.23 -16.15 -9.40
N PHE A 495 -7.89 -15.03 -10.03
CA PHE A 495 -6.84 -14.15 -9.55
C PHE A 495 -7.34 -13.36 -8.32
N ILE A 496 -6.83 -13.69 -7.13
CA ILE A 496 -7.31 -13.09 -5.88
C ILE A 496 -6.82 -11.63 -5.82
N GLU A 497 -7.72 -10.72 -5.41
CA GLU A 497 -7.40 -9.30 -5.20
C GLU A 497 -7.15 -9.04 -3.72
N HIS A 498 -6.26 -8.09 -3.42
CA HIS A 498 -6.13 -7.51 -2.08
C HIS A 498 -7.00 -6.26 -1.98
N ARG A 499 -8.25 -6.43 -1.56
CA ARG A 499 -9.18 -5.30 -1.43
C ARG A 499 -8.87 -4.52 -0.15
N ASP A 500 -8.02 -3.51 -0.29
CA ASP A 500 -7.65 -2.60 0.81
C ASP A 500 -8.69 -1.49 1.07
N LYS A 501 -9.62 -1.25 0.13
CA LYS A 501 -10.76 -0.33 0.26
C LYS A 501 -12.08 -1.06 0.53
N VAL A 502 -12.31 -1.50 1.77
CA VAL A 502 -13.57 -2.14 2.19
C VAL A 502 -14.15 -1.41 3.41
N GLU A 503 -15.47 -1.25 3.44
CA GLU A 503 -16.14 -0.64 4.61
C GLU A 503 -16.01 -1.50 5.88
N GLU A 504 -15.77 -0.84 7.02
CA GLU A 504 -15.49 -1.44 8.34
C GLU A 504 -16.55 -2.43 8.83
N THR A 505 -17.82 -2.09 8.64
CA THR A 505 -18.95 -2.95 9.06
C THR A 505 -18.92 -4.27 8.32
N MET A 506 -18.59 -4.24 7.03
CA MET A 506 -18.41 -5.43 6.20
C MET A 506 -17.17 -6.22 6.63
N LEU A 507 -16.07 -5.54 7.00
CA LEU A 507 -14.84 -6.18 7.48
C LEU A 507 -15.04 -6.95 8.79
N SER A 508 -15.79 -6.39 9.73
CA SER A 508 -16.05 -7.03 11.04
C SER A 508 -16.81 -8.35 10.90
N GLU A 509 -17.86 -8.37 10.09
CA GLU A 509 -18.65 -9.57 9.81
C GLU A 509 -17.87 -10.59 8.98
N ALA A 510 -17.12 -10.13 7.98
CA ALA A 510 -16.26 -10.97 7.16
C ALA A 510 -15.14 -11.63 7.98
N PHE A 511 -14.54 -10.93 8.94
CA PHE A 511 -13.52 -11.50 9.83
C PHE A 511 -14.08 -12.61 10.73
N ILE A 512 -15.28 -12.42 11.30
CA ILE A 512 -15.94 -13.47 12.10
C ILE A 512 -16.19 -14.71 11.23
N ARG A 513 -16.74 -14.52 10.02
CA ARG A 513 -17.00 -15.62 9.09
C ARG A 513 -15.71 -16.34 8.68
N THR A 514 -14.65 -15.58 8.40
CA THR A 514 -13.32 -16.13 8.06
C THR A 514 -12.79 -16.98 9.20
N SER A 515 -12.85 -16.47 10.44
CA SER A 515 -12.40 -17.18 11.65
C SER A 515 -13.13 -18.51 11.83
N GLN A 516 -14.46 -18.49 11.71
CA GLN A 516 -15.29 -19.69 11.85
C GLN A 516 -14.99 -20.74 10.79
N LYS A 517 -14.86 -20.33 9.52
CA LYS A 517 -14.52 -21.23 8.41
C LYS A 517 -13.13 -21.84 8.58
N TYR A 518 -12.15 -21.04 8.97
CA TYR A 518 -10.78 -21.50 9.22
C TYR A 518 -10.73 -22.52 10.36
N GLU A 519 -11.37 -22.22 11.50
CA GLU A 519 -11.43 -23.13 12.64
C GLU A 519 -12.15 -24.43 12.30
N HIS A 520 -13.24 -24.34 11.53
CA HIS A 520 -13.96 -25.53 11.07
C HIS A 520 -13.09 -26.40 10.15
N LYS A 521 -12.39 -25.81 9.19
CA LYS A 521 -11.56 -26.55 8.21
C LYS A 521 -10.29 -27.12 8.83
N TYR A 522 -9.58 -26.35 9.65
CA TYR A 522 -8.24 -26.70 10.13
C TYR A 522 -8.17 -27.11 11.60
N GLN A 523 -9.29 -27.03 12.34
CA GLN A 523 -9.36 -27.36 13.77
C GLN A 523 -8.33 -26.59 14.62
N ARG A 524 -8.01 -25.37 14.22
CA ARG A 524 -7.04 -24.47 14.87
C ARG A 524 -7.60 -23.06 14.94
N PRO A 525 -7.35 -22.30 16.03
CA PRO A 525 -7.84 -20.93 16.17
C PRO A 525 -7.29 -20.04 15.06
N TYR A 526 -8.15 -19.24 14.45
CA TYR A 526 -7.75 -18.33 13.39
C TYR A 526 -7.06 -17.08 13.91
N SER A 527 -7.44 -16.57 15.09
CA SER A 527 -6.90 -15.34 15.67
C SER A 527 -6.08 -15.62 16.93
N LEU A 528 -4.76 -15.56 16.79
CA LEU A 528 -3.80 -15.61 17.90
C LEU A 528 -2.92 -14.38 17.83
N CYS A 529 -2.52 -13.80 18.98
CA CYS A 529 -1.52 -12.72 19.00
C CYS A 529 -0.26 -13.14 18.22
N PRO A 530 0.10 -12.47 17.13
CA PRO A 530 1.31 -12.80 16.41
C PRO A 530 2.48 -11.88 16.81
N CYS A 531 2.45 -11.11 17.90
CA CYS A 531 3.63 -10.33 18.29
C CYS A 531 4.81 -11.25 18.65
N TRP A 532 6.03 -10.74 18.46
CA TRP A 532 7.26 -11.48 18.73
C TRP A 532 7.25 -12.14 20.11
N TYR A 533 6.97 -11.36 21.14
CA TYR A 533 6.91 -11.83 22.52
C TYR A 533 5.95 -13.03 22.67
N CYS A 534 4.70 -12.89 22.21
CA CYS A 534 3.71 -13.96 22.35
C CYS A 534 4.04 -15.19 21.49
N MET A 535 4.68 -15.03 20.33
CA MET A 535 5.11 -16.18 19.54
C MET A 535 6.27 -16.91 20.22
N ALA A 536 7.28 -16.18 20.69
CA ALA A 536 8.40 -16.73 21.44
C ALA A 536 7.94 -17.46 22.71
N THR A 537 7.03 -16.88 23.50
CA THR A 537 6.48 -17.55 24.70
C THR A 537 5.77 -18.85 24.37
N ARG A 538 4.99 -18.89 23.27
CA ARG A 538 4.27 -20.12 22.87
C ARG A 538 5.22 -21.19 22.36
N GLU A 539 6.26 -20.82 21.63
CA GLU A 539 7.30 -21.75 21.18
C GLU A 539 8.06 -22.33 22.38
N ALA A 540 8.42 -21.48 23.35
CA ALA A 540 9.02 -21.91 24.60
C ALA A 540 8.10 -22.86 25.37
N ALA A 541 6.80 -22.60 25.46
CA ALA A 541 5.82 -23.44 26.17
C ALA A 541 5.67 -24.88 25.63
N HIS A 542 6.17 -25.15 24.41
CA HIS A 542 6.24 -26.52 23.86
C HIS A 542 7.49 -27.30 24.33
N LEU A 543 8.41 -26.66 25.07
CA LEU A 543 9.51 -27.31 25.78
C LEU A 543 9.04 -27.78 27.16
N PRO A 544 9.47 -28.97 27.63
CA PRO A 544 8.95 -29.61 28.85
C PRO A 544 9.19 -28.83 30.16
N THR A 545 9.95 -27.74 30.15
CA THR A 545 10.32 -26.93 31.34
C THR A 545 9.81 -25.50 31.32
N ALA A 546 9.03 -25.08 30.31
CA ALA A 546 8.64 -23.67 30.17
C ALA A 546 7.35 -23.30 30.92
N PRO A 547 7.30 -22.12 31.57
CA PRO A 547 6.09 -21.62 32.22
C PRO A 547 4.98 -21.34 31.19
N LEU A 548 3.74 -21.64 31.56
CA LEU A 548 2.55 -21.47 30.70
C LEU A 548 2.33 -19.99 30.32
N PRO A 549 1.89 -19.70 29.08
CA PRO A 549 1.61 -18.34 28.62
C PRO A 549 0.50 -17.67 29.44
N ASP A 550 0.70 -16.38 29.74
CA ASP A 550 -0.20 -15.53 30.52
C ASP A 550 -1.65 -15.58 30.01
N ARG A 551 -2.60 -15.79 30.93
CA ARG A 551 -4.03 -15.93 30.67
C ARG A 551 -4.72 -14.60 30.34
N ASN A 552 -4.05 -13.47 30.56
CA ASN A 552 -4.59 -12.12 30.34
C ASN A 552 -3.75 -11.27 29.39
N CYS A 553 -3.09 -11.89 28.41
CA CYS A 553 -2.40 -11.14 27.37
C CYS A 553 -3.45 -10.39 26.53
N GLY A 554 -3.65 -9.11 26.81
CA GLY A 554 -4.55 -8.19 26.08
C GLY A 554 -4.16 -7.95 24.61
N HIS A 555 -3.19 -8.70 24.09
CA HIS A 555 -2.71 -8.63 22.72
C HIS A 555 -3.48 -9.54 21.76
N ILE A 556 -4.81 -9.67 21.88
CA ILE A 556 -5.56 -10.38 20.81
C ILE A 556 -5.29 -9.65 19.48
N SER A 557 -5.09 -10.42 18.41
CA SER A 557 -4.99 -9.94 17.03
C SER A 557 -6.27 -9.19 16.66
N ALA A 558 -6.34 -7.89 16.95
CA ALA A 558 -7.32 -7.00 16.37
C ALA A 558 -6.82 -6.63 14.98
N HIS A 559 -7.61 -6.91 13.95
CA HIS A 559 -7.29 -6.55 12.56
C HIS A 559 -7.25 -5.03 12.41
N CYS A 560 -6.21 -4.50 11.77
CA CYS A 560 -6.09 -3.05 11.67
C CYS A 560 -7.13 -2.39 10.77
N ALA A 561 -7.67 -3.02 9.74
CA ALA A 561 -8.80 -2.41 9.01
C ALA A 561 -10.14 -2.42 9.80
N ILE A 562 -10.21 -3.16 10.92
CA ILE A 562 -11.33 -3.10 11.89
C ILE A 562 -11.04 -2.03 12.96
N MET A 563 -9.79 -1.61 13.12
CA MET A 563 -9.35 -0.62 14.09
C MET A 563 -9.14 0.78 13.48
N SER A 564 -8.76 0.89 12.21
CA SER A 564 -8.34 2.15 11.55
C SER A 564 -9.49 2.99 10.97
N ALA A 565 -10.70 2.44 10.92
CA ALA A 565 -11.93 3.18 10.63
C ALA A 565 -12.94 2.82 11.71
N SER A 566 -13.54 3.81 12.38
CA SER A 566 -14.67 3.57 13.30
C SER A 566 -15.52 4.81 13.54
N THR A 567 -16.74 4.76 13.02
CA THR A 567 -17.90 5.52 13.54
C THR A 567 -18.59 4.74 14.68
N CYS A 568 -17.87 3.82 15.32
CA CYS A 568 -18.41 2.83 16.24
C CYS A 568 -18.03 3.17 17.69
N SER A 569 -19.04 3.38 18.55
CA SER A 569 -18.82 3.77 19.96
C SER A 569 -17.90 2.78 20.69
N LEU A 570 -17.10 3.29 21.64
CA LEU A 570 -16.24 2.49 22.54
C LEU A 570 -16.93 1.23 23.10
N LYS A 571 -18.24 1.30 23.36
CA LYS A 571 -19.06 0.16 23.80
C LYS A 571 -19.12 -0.97 22.78
N LYS A 572 -19.25 -0.67 21.48
CA LYS A 572 -19.27 -1.70 20.42
C LYS A 572 -17.88 -2.31 20.22
N LYS A 573 -16.79 -1.53 20.35
CA LYS A 573 -15.41 -2.07 20.34
C LYS A 573 -15.15 -2.99 21.52
N GLN A 574 -15.57 -2.62 22.73
CA GLN A 574 -15.49 -3.47 23.92
C GLN A 574 -16.35 -4.74 23.78
N GLN A 575 -17.56 -4.64 23.23
CA GLN A 575 -18.41 -5.79 22.94
C GLN A 575 -17.79 -6.72 21.89
N TYR A 576 -17.15 -6.17 20.87
CA TYR A 576 -16.47 -6.94 19.83
C TYR A 576 -15.21 -7.63 20.36
N ALA A 577 -14.36 -6.91 21.11
CA ALA A 577 -13.21 -7.49 21.80
C ALA A 577 -13.65 -8.60 22.78
N ALA A 578 -14.73 -8.39 23.54
CA ALA A 578 -15.30 -9.41 24.41
C ALA A 578 -15.86 -10.61 23.63
N LYS A 579 -16.45 -10.39 22.44
CA LYS A 579 -16.94 -11.47 21.57
C LYS A 579 -15.79 -12.27 20.95
N LEU A 580 -14.73 -11.61 20.49
CA LEU A 580 -13.51 -12.27 20.01
C LEU A 580 -12.80 -13.04 21.13
N GLN A 581 -12.69 -12.44 22.32
CA GLN A 581 -12.17 -13.09 23.52
C GLN A 581 -13.02 -14.32 23.86
N SER A 582 -14.35 -14.23 23.81
CA SER A 582 -15.26 -15.37 24.07
C SER A 582 -15.10 -16.50 23.04
N LEU A 583 -14.95 -16.16 21.75
CA LEU A 583 -14.67 -17.14 20.70
C LEU A 583 -13.31 -17.80 20.89
N TYR A 584 -12.29 -17.00 21.21
CA TYR A 584 -10.94 -17.46 21.55
C TYR A 584 -10.97 -18.39 22.78
N ASP A 585 -11.64 -18.01 23.85
CA ASP A 585 -11.76 -18.83 25.06
C ASP A 585 -12.51 -20.13 24.78
N THR A 586 -13.52 -20.10 23.90
CA THR A 586 -14.25 -21.29 23.46
C THR A 586 -13.36 -22.22 22.62
N ALA A 587 -12.56 -21.68 21.71
CA ALA A 587 -11.60 -22.43 20.91
C ALA A 587 -10.49 -23.04 21.79
N LEU A 588 -9.96 -22.24 22.73
CA LEU A 588 -8.98 -22.66 23.72
C LEU A 588 -9.55 -23.72 24.68
N HIS A 589 -10.83 -23.62 25.05
CA HIS A 589 -11.52 -24.62 25.86
C HIS A 589 -11.71 -25.94 25.11
N LYS A 590 -12.04 -25.89 23.80
CA LYS A 590 -12.10 -27.08 22.93
C LYS A 590 -10.72 -27.74 22.80
N GLN A 591 -9.66 -26.94 22.65
CA GLN A 591 -8.28 -27.43 22.60
C GLN A 591 -7.82 -28.01 23.95
N ARG A 592 -8.13 -27.35 25.08
CA ARG A 592 -7.83 -27.85 26.44
C ARG A 592 -8.59 -29.13 26.79
N LYS A 593 -9.78 -29.35 26.25
CA LYS A 593 -10.48 -30.65 26.38
C LYS A 593 -9.71 -31.80 25.73
N GLN A 594 -8.85 -31.51 24.74
CA GLN A 594 -7.98 -32.49 24.10
C GLN A 594 -6.66 -32.72 24.86
N THR A 595 -6.26 -31.81 25.75
CA THR A 595 -5.04 -31.92 26.58
C THR A 595 -5.38 -31.68 28.06
N LYS A 596 -5.67 -32.75 28.81
CA LYS A 596 -5.86 -32.66 30.27
C LYS A 596 -4.52 -32.77 31.00
N ASN A 597 -4.09 -31.69 31.67
CA ASN A 597 -3.83 -31.66 33.13
C ASN A 597 -3.24 -30.31 33.59
N ILE A 598 -3.54 -30.00 34.86
CA ILE A 598 -2.92 -29.03 35.80
C ILE A 598 -3.61 -27.64 35.97
N ALA A 599 -3.74 -27.29 37.26
CA ALA A 599 -4.55 -26.27 37.92
C ALA A 599 -3.89 -24.87 38.02
N PRO A 600 -4.63 -23.79 38.37
CA PRO A 600 -4.15 -22.41 38.33
C PRO A 600 -3.64 -21.88 39.70
N GLN A 601 -2.68 -20.95 39.67
CA GLN A 601 -2.34 -20.07 40.80
C GLN A 601 -2.15 -18.61 40.35
N THR A 602 -2.29 -17.69 41.31
CA THR A 602 -2.68 -16.27 41.23
C THR A 602 -1.55 -15.24 41.04
N HIS A 603 -1.92 -14.07 40.49
CA HIS A 603 -1.09 -12.97 39.95
C HIS A 603 -0.91 -11.72 40.86
N PRO A 604 0.08 -10.85 40.57
CA PRO A 604 0.03 -9.39 40.74
C PRO A 604 -0.20 -8.62 39.41
N LYS A 605 -0.61 -7.36 39.52
CA LYS A 605 -1.37 -6.53 38.56
C LYS A 605 -0.56 -5.65 37.57
N ASP A 606 -1.23 -5.38 36.44
CA ASP A 606 -1.29 -4.19 35.56
C ASP A 606 0.01 -3.51 35.05
N ILE A 607 0.18 -3.52 33.71
CA ILE A 607 1.03 -2.57 32.95
C ILE A 607 0.11 -1.77 32.01
N PRO A 608 0.18 -0.43 31.99
CA PRO A 608 -0.74 0.41 31.24
C PRO A 608 -0.50 0.35 29.72
N ILE A 609 -1.60 0.29 28.97
CA ILE A 609 -1.66 0.44 27.52
C ILE A 609 -1.45 1.93 27.21
N THR A 610 -0.29 2.31 26.68
CA THR A 610 -0.02 3.67 26.19
C THR A 610 -0.54 3.88 24.77
N GLU A 611 -0.81 5.14 24.48
CA GLU A 611 -1.78 5.70 23.54
C GLU A 611 -1.52 5.44 22.05
N TYR A 612 -2.62 5.32 21.28
CA TYR A 612 -2.61 5.20 19.81
C TYR A 612 -2.15 6.50 19.15
N PRO A 613 -1.24 6.48 18.17
CA PRO A 613 -1.12 7.56 17.21
C PRO A 613 -2.25 7.48 16.18
N TYR A 614 -2.56 8.67 15.69
CA TYR A 614 -3.58 9.05 14.73
C TYR A 614 -3.62 8.15 13.47
N SER A 615 -4.78 7.99 12.81
CA SER A 615 -4.82 7.37 11.48
C SER A 615 -4.33 8.36 10.43
N SER A 616 -3.12 8.14 9.90
CA SER A 616 -2.47 8.98 8.88
C SER A 616 -3.40 9.29 7.69
N PHE A 617 -4.31 8.37 7.36
CA PHE A 617 -5.28 8.53 6.30
C PHE A 617 -6.24 9.74 6.48
N GLN A 618 -6.67 10.06 7.71
CA GLN A 618 -7.65 11.13 7.94
C GLN A 618 -7.05 12.54 7.87
N LEU A 619 -5.86 12.74 8.42
CA LEU A 619 -5.14 14.01 8.32
C LEU A 619 -4.68 14.23 6.88
N ASN A 620 -4.15 13.22 6.21
CA ASN A 620 -3.75 13.34 4.81
C ASN A 620 -4.94 13.75 3.91
N ARG A 621 -6.14 13.22 4.19
CA ARG A 621 -7.39 13.66 3.56
C ARG A 621 -7.76 15.11 3.89
N GLN A 622 -7.54 15.58 5.12
CA GLN A 622 -7.83 16.96 5.52
C GLN A 622 -6.85 17.98 4.90
N PHE A 623 -5.58 17.61 4.76
CA PHE A 623 -4.51 18.49 4.27
C PHE A 623 -4.35 18.47 2.75
N TRP A 624 -4.37 17.27 2.17
CA TRP A 624 -4.01 17.02 0.78
C TRP A 624 -5.19 16.49 -0.04
N GLY A 625 -6.31 16.17 0.62
CA GLY A 625 -7.54 15.76 -0.06
C GLY A 625 -7.39 14.45 -0.79
N THR A 626 -6.68 13.46 -0.26
CA THR A 626 -6.75 12.10 -0.82
C THR A 626 -8.21 11.64 -0.79
N TYR A 627 -8.85 11.65 -1.96
CA TYR A 627 -10.27 11.39 -2.14
C TYR A 627 -10.54 9.86 -2.10
N ASN A 628 -11.68 9.51 -1.51
CA ASN A 628 -12.14 8.14 -1.18
C ASN A 628 -11.78 7.05 -2.19
#